data_AF-A0A2A4PSE1-F1
#
_entry.id   AF-A0A2A4PSE1-F1
#
_cell.length_a   1.000
_cell.length_b   1.000
_cell.length_c   1.000
_cell.angle_alpha   90.00
_cell.angle_beta   90.00
_cell.angle_gamma   90.00
#
_symmetry.space_group_name_H-M   'P 1'
#
loop_
_entity.id
_entity.type
_entity.pdbx_description
1 polymer ?
#
loop_
_entity_poly.entity_id
_entity_poly.type
_entity_poly.pdbx_seq_one_letter_code
_entity_poly.pdbx_strand_id
1 'polypeptide(L)'
;MKKLLTSLSLSLLLVFQAANIFAGELRTVTLIVDGMTCGTCPITVKKALRKVDGLTEVIAKYERKGDGWAKVSFDASKTDVDDLIFATQEAGYPSRLKP
;
A
#
# COMPACT_ATOMS: atom_id res chain seq x y z
N MET A 1 -51.76 -16.88 -0.36
CA MET A 1 -50.99 -16.70 0.88
C MET A 1 -49.57 -17.31 0.84
N LYS A 2 -49.30 -18.37 0.07
CA LYS A 2 -47.97 -19.03 -0.01
C LYS A 2 -46.88 -18.24 -0.76
N LYS A 3 -47.27 -17.29 -1.63
CA LYS A 3 -46.37 -16.47 -2.47
C LYS A 3 -45.66 -15.34 -1.71
N LEU A 4 -46.16 -14.94 -0.54
CA LEU A 4 -45.53 -13.93 0.32
C LEU A 4 -44.35 -14.51 1.12
N LEU A 5 -44.41 -15.78 1.50
CA LEU A 5 -43.33 -16.47 2.22
C LEU A 5 -42.10 -16.71 1.35
N THR A 6 -42.29 -16.98 0.05
CA THR A 6 -41.18 -17.16 -0.91
C THR A 6 -40.48 -15.85 -1.29
N SER A 7 -41.15 -14.71 -1.12
CA SER A 7 -40.56 -13.39 -1.37
C SER A 7 -39.58 -12.96 -0.28
N LEU A 8 -39.82 -13.38 0.97
CA LEU A 8 -39.00 -13.00 2.13
C LEU A 8 -37.69 -13.79 2.19
N SER A 9 -37.67 -15.01 1.67
CA SER A 9 -36.47 -15.84 1.56
C SER A 9 -35.54 -15.39 0.43
N LEU A 10 -36.09 -14.84 -0.66
CA LEU A 10 -35.30 -14.40 -1.82
C LEU A 10 -34.59 -13.06 -1.57
N SER A 11 -35.21 -12.16 -0.80
CA SER A 11 -34.59 -10.90 -0.38
C SER A 11 -33.47 -11.08 0.64
N LEU A 12 -33.55 -12.12 1.49
CA LEU A 12 -32.51 -12.40 2.48
C LEU A 12 -31.20 -12.94 1.86
N LEU A 13 -31.26 -13.59 0.70
CA LEU A 13 -30.06 -14.06 -0.02
C LEU A 13 -29.24 -12.92 -0.66
N LEU A 14 -29.88 -11.80 -1.01
CA LEU A 14 -29.21 -10.65 -1.64
C LEU A 14 -28.33 -9.87 -0.66
N VAL A 15 -28.66 -9.87 0.63
CA VAL A 15 -27.89 -9.16 1.67
C VAL A 15 -26.59 -9.88 2.02
N PHE A 16 -26.52 -11.21 1.88
CA PHE A 16 -25.35 -12.01 2.24
C PHE A 16 -24.14 -11.84 1.30
N GLN A 17 -24.32 -11.37 0.07
CA GLN A 17 -23.22 -11.24 -0.91
C GLN A 17 -22.42 -9.93 -0.78
N ALA A 18 -22.88 -8.95 0.03
CA ALA A 18 -22.21 -7.65 0.15
C ALA A 18 -20.96 -7.66 1.06
N ALA A 19 -20.73 -8.71 1.83
CA ALA A 19 -19.67 -8.73 2.85
C ALA A 19 -18.25 -9.01 2.30
N ASN A 20 -18.12 -9.52 1.08
CA ASN A 20 -16.82 -9.98 0.54
C ASN A 20 -16.03 -8.92 -0.24
N ILE A 21 -16.56 -7.69 -0.40
CA ILE A 21 -15.93 -6.65 -1.24
C ILE A 21 -14.90 -5.80 -0.46
N PHE A 22 -14.85 -5.92 0.87
CA PHE A 22 -13.98 -5.11 1.74
C PHE A 22 -12.69 -5.82 2.22
N ALA A 23 -12.24 -6.87 1.54
CA ALA A 23 -10.92 -7.44 1.80
C ALA A 23 -9.86 -6.55 1.12
N GLY A 24 -9.18 -5.71 1.91
CA GLY A 24 -8.08 -4.86 1.43
C GLY A 24 -7.03 -5.69 0.68
N GLU A 25 -6.71 -5.30 -0.55
CA GLU A 25 -5.77 -6.02 -1.38
C GLU A 25 -4.34 -5.65 -0.96
N LEU A 26 -3.65 -6.57 -0.29
CA LEU A 26 -2.24 -6.38 0.05
C LEU A 26 -1.39 -6.44 -1.22
N ARG A 27 -0.68 -5.34 -1.49
CA ARG A 27 0.25 -5.22 -2.61
C ARG A 27 1.66 -4.98 -2.11
N THR A 28 2.64 -5.52 -2.83
CA THR A 28 4.05 -5.26 -2.58
C THR A 28 4.69 -4.67 -3.83
N VAL A 29 5.32 -3.51 -3.68
CA VAL A 29 6.05 -2.83 -4.76
C VAL A 29 7.47 -2.52 -4.33
N THR A 30 8.33 -2.23 -5.31
CA THR A 30 9.68 -1.72 -5.04
C THR A 30 9.82 -0.35 -5.66
N LEU A 31 10.26 0.62 -4.88
CA LEU A 31 10.60 1.97 -5.32
C LEU A 31 12.12 2.08 -5.47
N ILE A 32 12.59 2.67 -6.57
CA ILE A 32 13.94 3.20 -6.67
C ILE A 32 13.94 4.59 -6.04
N VAL A 33 14.84 4.83 -5.11
CA VAL A 33 14.89 6.05 -4.29
C VAL A 33 16.20 6.77 -4.56
N ASP A 34 16.07 7.99 -5.07
CA ASP A 34 17.19 8.81 -5.50
C ASP A 34 17.88 9.47 -4.28
N GLY A 35 19.19 9.71 -4.37
CA GLY A 35 19.95 10.39 -3.31
C GLY A 35 20.21 9.57 -2.04
N MET A 36 19.71 8.33 -1.97
CA MET A 36 19.96 7.39 -0.88
C MET A 36 21.37 6.78 -0.99
N THR A 37 22.41 7.59 -0.72
CA THR A 37 23.83 7.26 -0.93
C THR A 37 24.59 6.91 0.36
N CYS A 38 23.99 7.14 1.53
CA CYS A 38 24.64 6.98 2.83
C CYS A 38 24.05 5.84 3.67
N GLY A 39 24.83 5.24 4.57
CA GLY A 39 24.40 4.12 5.41
C GLY A 39 23.20 4.43 6.32
N THR A 40 23.02 5.71 6.66
CA THR A 40 21.93 6.19 7.52
C THR A 40 20.69 6.61 6.71
N CYS A 41 20.84 6.87 5.41
CA CYS A 41 19.78 7.37 4.53
C CYS A 41 18.53 6.46 4.51
N PRO A 42 18.65 5.11 4.50
CA PRO A 42 17.48 4.22 4.59
C PRO A 42 16.63 4.40 5.86
N ILE A 43 17.19 4.92 6.95
CA ILE A 43 16.43 5.13 8.19
C ILE A 43 15.39 6.25 8.00
N THR A 44 15.78 7.35 7.33
CA THR A 44 14.88 8.47 7.06
C THR A 44 13.75 8.05 6.12
N VAL A 45 14.08 7.34 5.04
CA VAL A 45 13.09 6.81 4.08
C VAL A 45 12.10 5.87 4.77
N LYS A 46 12.58 4.94 5.62
CA LYS A 46 11.70 4.06 6.42
C LYS A 46 10.78 4.85 7.35
N LYS A 47 11.28 5.89 8.01
CA LYS A 47 10.48 6.73 8.91
C LYS A 47 9.39 7.49 8.16
N ALA A 48 9.66 7.94 6.94
CA ALA A 48 8.68 8.62 6.10
C ALA A 48 7.57 7.65 5.66
N LEU A 49 7.95 6.51 5.07
CA LEU A 49 7.00 5.50 4.58
C LEU A 49 6.11 4.94 5.70
N ARG A 50 6.64 4.72 6.91
CA ARG A 50 5.85 4.23 8.05
C ARG A 50 4.74 5.18 8.53
N LYS A 51 4.71 6.43 8.07
CA LYS A 51 3.64 7.39 8.39
C LYS A 51 2.44 7.28 7.45
N VAL A 52 2.60 6.63 6.30
CA VAL A 52 1.51 6.45 5.34
C VAL A 52 0.59 5.36 5.86
N ASP A 53 -0.72 5.63 5.86
CA ASP A 53 -1.72 4.67 6.33
C ASP A 53 -1.78 3.44 5.39
N GLY A 54 -2.08 2.28 5.95
CA GLY A 54 -2.15 1.04 5.18
C GLY A 54 -0.81 0.35 4.92
N LEU A 55 0.34 0.90 5.33
CA LEU A 55 1.59 0.13 5.26
C LEU A 55 1.63 -1.02 6.25
N THR A 56 2.13 -2.14 5.77
CA THR A 56 2.35 -3.36 6.56
C THR A 56 3.83 -3.70 6.70
N GLU A 57 4.65 -3.40 5.69
CA GLU A 57 6.09 -3.71 5.70
C GLU A 57 6.90 -2.67 4.93
N VAL A 58 8.09 -2.34 5.45
CA VAL A 58 9.08 -1.50 4.75
C VAL A 58 10.49 -2.08 4.90
N ILE A 59 11.13 -2.34 3.76
CA ILE A 59 12.55 -2.67 3.66
C ILE A 59 13.20 -1.62 2.76
N ALA A 60 14.16 -0.87 3.27
CA ALA A 60 14.94 0.07 2.47
C ALA A 60 16.44 -0.27 2.56
N LYS A 61 17.13 -0.20 1.43
CA LYS A 61 18.58 -0.43 1.32
C LYS A 61 19.19 0.59 0.36
N TYR A 62 20.31 1.16 0.75
CA TYR A 62 21.13 1.99 -0.14
C TYR A 62 22.04 1.08 -0.96
N GLU A 63 22.34 1.47 -2.20
CA GLU A 63 23.39 0.85 -3.00
C GLU A 63 24.49 1.90 -3.22
N ARG A 64 25.77 1.51 -3.14
CA ARG A 64 26.90 2.45 -3.26
C ARG A 64 27.04 3.10 -4.65
N LYS A 65 26.06 2.90 -5.54
CA LYS A 65 26.08 3.32 -6.95
C LYS A 65 25.29 4.61 -7.22
N GLY A 66 24.83 5.33 -6.20
CA GLY A 66 24.14 6.62 -6.34
C GLY A 66 22.67 6.58 -5.94
N ASP A 67 22.03 5.43 -6.12
CA ASP A 67 20.61 5.21 -5.79
C ASP A 67 20.46 4.13 -4.71
N GLY A 68 19.31 4.11 -4.05
CA GLY A 68 18.88 2.98 -3.24
C GLY A 68 17.50 2.50 -3.65
N TRP A 69 16.95 1.56 -2.89
CA TRP A 69 15.59 1.06 -3.12
C TRP A 69 14.83 0.85 -1.82
N ALA A 70 13.51 0.89 -1.91
CA ALA A 70 12.58 0.56 -0.85
C ALA A 70 11.53 -0.43 -1.35
N LYS A 71 11.48 -1.62 -0.76
CA LYS A 71 10.37 -2.58 -0.94
C LYS A 71 9.32 -2.31 0.14
N VAL A 72 8.08 -2.13 -0.30
CA VAL A 72 6.96 -1.69 0.52
C VAL A 72 5.77 -2.60 0.29
N SER A 73 5.18 -3.08 1.38
CA SER A 73 3.92 -3.81 1.38
C SER A 73 2.84 -2.94 2.01
N PHE A 74 1.69 -2.82 1.35
CA PHE A 74 0.61 -1.92 1.76
C PHE A 74 -0.76 -2.47 1.36
N ASP A 75 -1.80 -2.00 2.04
CA ASP A 75 -3.21 -2.24 1.71
C ASP A 75 -3.66 -1.25 0.63
N ALA A 76 -3.96 -1.75 -0.56
CA ALA A 76 -4.36 -0.95 -1.72
C ALA A 76 -5.76 -0.31 -1.56
N SER A 77 -6.50 -0.64 -0.50
CA SER A 77 -7.73 0.07 -0.15
C SER A 77 -7.50 1.36 0.65
N LYS A 78 -6.27 1.56 1.17
CA LYS A 78 -5.91 2.67 2.06
C LYS A 78 -4.88 3.63 1.49
N THR A 79 -4.00 3.15 0.61
CA THR A 79 -2.95 3.95 -0.03
C THR A 79 -2.58 3.36 -1.38
N ASP A 80 -1.90 4.13 -2.20
CA ASP A 80 -1.41 3.71 -3.51
C ASP A 80 0.08 4.03 -3.70
N VAL A 81 0.61 3.74 -4.89
CA VAL A 81 2.03 3.95 -5.19
C VAL A 81 2.40 5.44 -5.21
N ASP A 82 1.49 6.31 -5.62
CA ASP A 82 1.75 7.75 -5.76
C ASP A 82 1.87 8.40 -4.37
N ASP A 83 1.06 7.98 -3.40
CA ASP A 83 1.19 8.38 -2.00
C ASP A 83 2.55 7.99 -1.41
N LEU A 84 3.05 6.79 -1.72
CA LEU A 84 4.35 6.31 -1.26
C LEU A 84 5.49 7.11 -1.88
N ILE A 85 5.39 7.42 -3.18
CA ILE A 85 6.34 8.29 -3.88
C ILE A 85 6.33 9.68 -3.23
N PHE A 86 5.15 10.26 -3.02
CA PHE A 86 4.99 11.57 -2.39
C PHE A 86 5.60 11.61 -0.99
N ALA A 87 5.35 10.59 -0.16
CA ALA A 87 5.90 10.51 1.19
C ALA A 87 7.43 10.48 1.21
N THR A 88 8.07 9.79 0.25
CA THR A 88 9.52 9.78 0.13
C THR A 88 10.07 11.11 -0.40
N GLN A 89 9.38 11.74 -1.36
CA GLN A 89 9.73 13.06 -1.88
C GLN A 89 9.68 14.15 -0.79
N GLU A 90 8.65 14.17 0.05
CA GLU A 90 8.53 15.09 1.18
C GLU A 90 9.63 14.89 2.23
N ALA A 91 10.23 13.69 2.29
CA ALA A 91 11.39 13.41 3.12
C ALA A 91 12.73 13.83 2.47
N GLY A 92 12.70 14.42 1.27
CA GLY A 92 13.87 14.80 0.49
C GLY A 92 14.48 13.65 -0.31
N TYR A 93 13.75 12.55 -0.50
CA TYR A 93 14.18 11.38 -1.25
C TYR A 93 13.17 11.04 -2.35
N PRO A 94 13.15 11.76 -3.48
CA PRO A 94 12.32 11.43 -4.62
C PRO A 94 12.47 9.95 -5.00
N SER A 95 11.38 9.32 -5.41
CA SER A 95 11.41 7.92 -5.79
C SER A 95 10.48 7.62 -6.95
N ARG A 96 10.67 6.46 -7.56
CA ARG A 96 9.89 5.99 -8.71
C ARG A 96 9.65 4.50 -8.61
N LEU A 97 8.52 4.03 -9.13
CA LEU A 97 8.24 2.61 -9.22
C LEU A 97 9.35 1.91 -10.01
N LYS A 98 9.89 0.83 -9.46
CA LYS A 98 10.83 -0.03 -10.16
C LYS A 98 10.07 -0.76 -11.28
N PRO A 99 10.53 -0.70 -12.54
CA PRO A 99 9.91 -1.40 -13.67
C PRO A 99 9.83 -2.91 -13.46
#